data_AF-A0A5C9CGH4-F1
#
_entry.id   AF-A0A5C9CGH4-F1
#
_cell.length_a   1.000
_cell.length_b   1.000
_cell.length_c   1.000
_cell.angle_alpha   90.00
_cell.angle_beta   90.00
_cell.angle_gamma   90.00
#
_symmetry.space_group_name_H-M   'P 1'
#
loop_
_entity.id
_entity.type
_entity.pdbx_description
1 polymer ?
#
loop_
_entity_poly.entity_id
_entity_poly.type
_entity_poly.pdbx_seq_one_letter_code
_entity_poly.pdbx_strand_id
1 'polypeptide(L)'
;MSLMNILLVMGAFCAALLSRQFSPLRPPKIEYLWATLGGVLMGTGAALAGGCTTGGFFNPVLHASPAGWAMWLGLLAGAALGFKLLLWTLEHIEWGSQAPAALQFPKGVTAALPWLGAMVALGVLGWASLWFYSGDAPLVYRAPIVLAGFAIGFVMHRSRLCFARAFREPFVTGEGEMSKAVILALAIGLPIAALLFQKKVIDPYMAIPATFWIGSLGGGLIFGIGMVFAGGCASGSLWRMGEGHVKLWVAMFFFAWSGSTASALFKKLGLTAIDEDNVDAFERTRLGFQAFMPEMWSSWGLTLLVSGGLLLLWYALVRYNESTEKFTLM
;
A
#
# COMPACT_ATOMS: atom_id res chain seq x y z
N MET A 1 -13.72 2.73 -4.66
CA MET A 1 -12.51 2.01 -4.20
C MET A 1 -12.60 0.48 -4.38
N SER A 2 -13.71 -0.18 -4.03
CA SER A 2 -13.87 -1.64 -4.19
C SER A 2 -13.66 -2.13 -5.63
N LEU A 3 -14.22 -1.43 -6.63
CA LEU A 3 -14.05 -1.76 -8.05
C LEU A 3 -12.57 -1.81 -8.46
N MET A 4 -11.79 -0.79 -8.10
CA MET A 4 -10.37 -0.70 -8.46
C MET A 4 -9.54 -1.83 -7.85
N ASN A 5 -9.83 -2.23 -6.61
CA ASN A 5 -9.13 -3.34 -5.95
C ASN A 5 -9.40 -4.67 -6.66
N ILE A 6 -10.66 -4.94 -7.04
CA ILE A 6 -11.03 -6.15 -7.78
C ILE A 6 -10.29 -6.19 -9.12
N LEU A 7 -10.29 -5.08 -9.85
CA LEU A 7 -9.62 -4.99 -11.15
C LEU A 7 -8.10 -5.10 -11.05
N LEU A 8 -7.51 -4.60 -9.97
CA LEU A 8 -6.09 -4.76 -9.68
C LEU A 8 -5.75 -6.24 -9.47
N VAL A 9 -6.55 -6.96 -8.68
CA VAL A 9 -6.39 -8.42 -8.50
C VAL A 9 -6.57 -9.15 -9.83
N MET A 10 -7.58 -8.78 -10.63
CA MET A 10 -7.83 -9.38 -11.95
C MET A 10 -6.69 -9.10 -12.95
N GLY A 11 -6.13 -7.90 -12.95
CA GLY A 11 -4.97 -7.53 -13.77
C GLY A 11 -3.71 -8.27 -13.37
N ALA A 12 -3.48 -8.41 -12.06
CA ALA A 12 -2.36 -9.20 -11.54
C ALA A 12 -2.54 -10.69 -11.83
N PHE A 13 -3.75 -11.24 -11.67
CA PHE A 13 -4.07 -12.62 -12.01
C PHE A 13 -3.88 -12.89 -13.50
N CYS A 14 -4.33 -11.99 -14.38
CA CYS A 14 -4.08 -12.06 -15.81
C CYS A 14 -2.57 -12.08 -16.12
N ALA A 15 -1.80 -11.19 -15.49
CA ALA A 15 -0.35 -11.15 -15.66
C ALA A 15 0.34 -12.44 -15.17
N ALA A 16 -0.09 -13.00 -14.03
CA ALA A 16 0.42 -14.24 -13.47
C ALA A 16 0.13 -15.47 -14.37
N LEU A 17 -1.05 -15.50 -15.00
CA LEU A 17 -1.44 -16.54 -15.94
C LEU A 17 -0.63 -16.45 -17.24
N LEU A 18 -0.47 -15.25 -17.80
CA LEU A 18 0.32 -15.01 -19.01
C LEU A 18 1.79 -15.33 -18.81
N SER A 19 2.34 -15.06 -17.62
CA SER A 19 3.73 -15.37 -17.28
C SER A 19 3.94 -16.83 -16.83
N ARG A 20 2.88 -17.65 -16.76
CA ARG A 20 2.90 -19.02 -16.20
C ARG A 20 3.41 -19.09 -14.76
N GLN A 21 3.24 -18.02 -13.99
CA GLN A 21 3.69 -17.91 -12.60
C GLN A 21 2.57 -18.17 -11.60
N PHE A 22 1.33 -18.28 -12.05
CA PHE A 22 0.21 -18.62 -11.17
C PHE A 22 0.43 -20.00 -10.52
N SER A 23 0.52 -20.00 -9.19
CA SER A 23 0.69 -21.19 -8.38
C SER A 23 -0.01 -20.98 -7.03
N PRO A 24 -0.98 -21.83 -6.65
CA PRO A 24 -1.57 -21.79 -5.32
C PRO A 24 -0.54 -22.15 -4.25
N LEU A 25 0.08 -21.15 -3.63
CA LEU A 25 0.99 -21.32 -2.52
C LEU A 25 0.22 -21.41 -1.21
N ARG A 26 0.17 -22.61 -0.63
CA ARG A 26 -0.41 -22.88 0.68
C ARG A 26 0.67 -22.68 1.75
N PRO A 27 0.50 -21.73 2.69
CA PRO A 27 1.45 -21.54 3.76
C PRO A 27 1.24 -22.60 4.88
N PRO A 28 2.25 -22.79 5.76
CA PRO A 28 2.11 -23.51 7.03
C PRO A 28 0.94 -22.98 7.88
N LYS A 29 0.46 -23.78 8.84
CA LYS A 29 -0.72 -23.43 9.64
C LYS A 29 -0.50 -22.15 10.48
N ILE A 30 0.70 -21.98 11.03
CA ILE A 30 1.05 -20.82 11.86
C ILE A 30 1.06 -19.51 11.07
N GLU A 31 1.41 -19.56 9.79
CA GLU A 31 1.45 -18.39 8.91
C GLU A 31 0.06 -17.81 8.65
N TYR A 32 -1.02 -18.61 8.77
CA TYR A 32 -2.38 -18.07 8.76
C TYR A 32 -2.65 -17.22 9.99
N LEU A 33 -2.18 -17.62 11.17
CA LEU A 33 -2.31 -16.82 12.38
C LEU A 33 -1.55 -15.48 12.21
N TRP A 34 -0.32 -15.52 11.70
CA TRP A 34 0.43 -14.30 11.40
C TRP A 34 -0.23 -13.44 10.33
N ALA A 35 -0.85 -14.04 9.32
CA ALA A 35 -1.66 -13.32 8.35
C ALA A 35 -2.89 -12.65 8.98
N THR A 36 -3.58 -13.31 9.90
CA THR A 36 -4.73 -12.72 10.61
C THR A 36 -4.29 -11.55 11.50
N LEU A 37 -3.25 -11.73 12.31
CA LEU A 37 -2.73 -10.69 13.21
C LEU A 37 -2.20 -9.50 12.40
N GLY A 38 -1.41 -9.78 11.36
CA GLY A 38 -0.91 -8.75 10.44
C GLY A 38 -2.03 -7.99 9.73
N GLY A 39 -3.04 -8.69 9.21
CA GLY A 39 -4.22 -8.09 8.58
C GLY A 39 -4.99 -7.19 9.54
N VAL A 40 -5.24 -7.65 10.78
CA VAL A 40 -5.92 -6.85 11.80
C VAL A 40 -5.15 -5.57 12.09
N LEU A 41 -3.85 -5.66 12.37
CA LEU A 41 -2.97 -4.52 12.66
C LEU A 41 -2.85 -3.56 11.47
N MET A 42 -2.74 -4.08 10.25
CA MET A 42 -2.74 -3.23 9.05
C MET A 42 -4.05 -2.45 8.93
N GLY A 43 -5.20 -3.08 9.19
CA GLY A 43 -6.49 -2.41 9.02
C GLY A 43 -6.75 -1.36 10.11
N THR A 44 -6.42 -1.65 11.36
CA THR A 44 -6.51 -0.68 12.46
C THR A 44 -5.54 0.49 12.25
N GLY A 45 -4.30 0.21 11.85
CA GLY A 45 -3.30 1.23 11.54
C GLY A 45 -3.71 2.10 10.35
N ALA A 46 -4.29 1.51 9.29
CA ALA A 46 -4.79 2.25 8.14
C ALA A 46 -5.97 3.15 8.51
N ALA A 47 -6.88 2.69 9.37
CA ALA A 47 -7.99 3.50 9.87
C ALA A 47 -7.49 4.70 10.71
N LEU A 48 -6.45 4.52 11.50
CA LEU A 48 -5.86 5.58 12.34
C LEU A 48 -5.06 6.60 11.51
N ALA A 49 -4.33 6.14 10.49
CA ALA A 49 -3.53 6.99 9.60
C ALA A 49 -4.34 7.64 8.45
N GLY A 50 -5.63 7.32 8.31
CA GLY A 50 -6.46 7.79 7.19
C GLY A 50 -6.09 7.14 5.84
N GLY A 51 -5.30 6.07 5.83
CA GLY A 51 -4.88 5.39 4.60
C GLY A 51 -3.88 4.26 4.82
N CYS A 52 -3.71 3.40 3.81
CA CYS A 52 -2.63 2.41 3.76
C CYS A 52 -1.31 3.04 3.28
N THR A 53 -0.24 2.26 3.03
CA THR A 53 1.03 2.80 2.51
C THR A 53 0.89 3.66 1.24
N THR A 54 -0.07 3.35 0.38
CA THR A 54 -0.31 4.15 -0.84
C THR A 54 -1.12 5.40 -0.53
N GLY A 55 -2.20 5.29 0.28
CA GLY A 55 -3.12 6.40 0.55
C GLY A 55 -2.71 7.32 1.69
N GLY A 56 -1.94 6.85 2.66
CA GLY A 56 -1.50 7.61 3.83
C GLY A 56 -0.02 8.03 3.79
N PHE A 57 0.81 7.36 2.98
CA PHE A 57 2.22 7.74 2.80
C PHE A 57 2.49 8.25 1.37
N PHE A 58 2.40 7.39 0.35
CA PHE A 58 2.85 7.75 -1.00
C PHE A 58 2.07 8.93 -1.59
N ASN A 59 0.74 8.86 -1.55
CA ASN A 59 -0.13 9.88 -2.12
C ASN A 59 -0.08 11.22 -1.34
N PRO A 60 -0.11 11.24 0.01
CA PRO A 60 0.04 12.50 0.75
C PRO A 60 1.41 13.14 0.59
N VAL A 61 2.50 12.35 0.47
CA VAL A 61 3.82 12.91 0.14
C VAL A 61 3.78 13.56 -1.24
N LEU A 62 3.21 12.92 -2.27
CA LEU A 62 3.05 13.54 -3.60
C LEU A 62 2.21 14.82 -3.58
N HIS A 63 1.22 14.88 -2.70
CA HIS A 63 0.40 16.06 -2.44
C HIS A 63 1.07 17.06 -1.47
N ALA A 64 2.37 16.92 -1.21
CA ALA A 64 3.15 17.80 -0.35
C ALA A 64 2.55 17.98 1.07
N SER A 65 1.99 16.92 1.62
CA SER A 65 1.46 16.90 2.99
C SER A 65 2.49 16.34 3.98
N PRO A 66 2.67 16.97 5.16
CA PRO A 66 3.52 16.44 6.21
C PRO A 66 2.92 15.19 6.89
N ALA A 67 1.63 14.89 6.69
CA ALA A 67 1.01 13.63 7.14
C ALA A 67 1.68 12.41 6.52
N GLY A 68 2.07 12.49 5.24
CA GLY A 68 2.79 11.44 4.56
C GLY A 68 4.16 11.17 5.20
N TRP A 69 4.89 12.22 5.55
CA TRP A 69 6.19 12.11 6.22
C TRP A 69 6.07 11.60 7.67
N ALA A 70 5.02 11.98 8.39
CA ALA A 70 4.73 11.42 9.72
C ALA A 70 4.44 9.91 9.62
N MET A 71 3.63 9.50 8.64
CA MET A 71 3.38 8.07 8.39
C MET A 71 4.64 7.33 7.95
N TRP A 72 5.51 7.95 7.15
CA TRP A 72 6.80 7.38 6.75
C TRP A 72 7.69 7.03 7.95
N LEU A 73 7.81 7.96 8.92
CA LEU A 73 8.52 7.70 10.18
C LEU A 73 7.89 6.54 10.95
N GLY A 74 6.56 6.54 11.07
CA GLY A 74 5.82 5.47 11.72
C GLY A 74 6.05 4.12 11.05
N LEU A 75 6.01 4.06 9.73
CA LEU A 75 6.24 2.84 8.94
C LEU A 75 7.66 2.30 9.13
N LEU A 76 8.68 3.15 9.16
CA LEU A 76 10.07 2.74 9.43
C LEU A 76 10.22 2.17 10.84
N ALA A 77 9.74 2.88 11.85
CA ALA A 77 9.79 2.42 13.24
C ALA A 77 8.99 1.12 13.42
N GLY A 78 7.82 1.02 12.78
CA GLY A 78 6.95 -0.14 12.84
C GLY A 78 7.53 -1.34 12.11
N ALA A 79 8.21 -1.13 10.97
CA ALA A 79 8.91 -2.19 10.25
C ALA A 79 10.06 -2.76 11.09
N ALA A 80 10.87 -1.88 11.71
CA ALA A 80 11.99 -2.30 12.55
C ALA A 80 11.50 -3.06 13.80
N LEU A 81 10.49 -2.54 14.50
CA LEU A 81 9.91 -3.21 15.66
C LEU A 81 9.20 -4.52 15.27
N GLY A 82 8.44 -4.50 14.19
CA GLY A 82 7.75 -5.67 13.65
C GLY A 82 8.72 -6.78 13.25
N PHE A 83 9.90 -6.42 12.72
CA PHE A 83 10.93 -7.41 12.41
C PHE A 83 11.56 -8.01 13.67
N LYS A 84 11.88 -7.20 14.68
CA LYS A 84 12.36 -7.72 15.98
C LYS A 84 11.34 -8.65 16.63
N LEU A 85 10.07 -8.26 16.62
CA LEU A 85 8.98 -9.10 17.12
C LEU A 85 8.86 -10.40 16.31
N LEU A 86 8.99 -10.34 14.98
CA LEU A 86 8.96 -11.53 14.13
C LEU A 86 10.12 -12.48 14.46
N LEU A 87 11.34 -11.97 14.62
CA LEU A 87 12.49 -12.79 15.01
C LEU A 87 12.28 -13.45 16.37
N TRP A 88 11.85 -12.67 17.36
CA TRP A 88 11.51 -13.20 18.69
C TRP A 88 10.46 -14.31 18.60
N THR A 89 9.42 -14.15 17.78
CA THR A 89 8.41 -15.20 17.58
C THR A 89 8.97 -16.44 16.90
N LEU A 90 9.90 -16.31 15.95
CA LEU A 90 10.51 -17.46 15.29
C LEU A 90 11.42 -18.25 16.24
N GLU A 91 12.09 -17.58 17.19
CA GLU A 91 12.93 -18.23 18.21
C GLU A 91 12.11 -18.97 19.27
N HIS A 92 10.92 -18.47 19.62
CA HIS A 92 10.12 -19.02 20.73
C HIS A 92 9.00 -19.98 20.26
N ILE A 93 8.65 -19.95 18.98
CA ILE A 93 7.44 -20.61 18.47
C ILE A 93 7.78 -21.56 17.31
N GLU A 94 7.98 -22.84 17.63
CA GLU A 94 8.33 -23.87 16.64
C GLU A 94 7.12 -24.65 16.07
N TRP A 95 5.92 -24.45 16.62
CA TRP A 95 4.74 -25.26 16.27
C TRP A 95 4.15 -24.87 14.90
N GLY A 96 3.78 -25.87 14.11
CA GLY A 96 3.03 -25.65 12.85
C GLY A 96 3.84 -25.07 11.69
N SER A 97 5.18 -25.15 11.75
CA SER A 97 6.15 -24.68 10.75
C SER A 97 6.30 -25.60 9.53
N GLN A 98 5.68 -26.78 9.54
CA GLN A 98 5.75 -27.72 8.42
C GLN A 98 5.07 -27.14 7.17
N ALA A 99 5.86 -26.94 6.12
CA ALA A 99 5.36 -26.50 4.82
C ALA A 99 4.57 -27.63 4.14
N PRO A 100 3.33 -27.37 3.67
CA PRO A 100 2.58 -28.36 2.90
C PRO A 100 3.27 -28.62 1.56
N ALA A 101 3.04 -29.81 0.99
CA ALA A 101 3.59 -30.17 -0.32
C ALA A 101 3.16 -29.15 -1.39
N ALA A 102 4.12 -28.73 -2.22
CA ALA A 102 3.85 -27.80 -3.31
C ALA A 102 2.88 -28.44 -4.31
N LEU A 103 1.81 -27.73 -4.66
CA LEU A 103 0.90 -28.15 -5.73
C LEU A 103 1.63 -28.02 -7.07
N GLN A 104 1.89 -29.14 -7.73
CA GLN A 104 2.44 -29.14 -9.08
C GLN A 104 1.31 -29.32 -10.09
N PHE A 105 1.15 -28.37 -11.01
CA PHE A 105 0.20 -28.51 -12.10
C PHE A 105 0.74 -29.45 -13.18
N PRO A 106 -0.12 -30.28 -13.80
CA PRO A 106 0.25 -31.03 -14.99
C PRO A 106 0.74 -30.08 -16.09
N LYS A 107 1.76 -30.49 -16.85
CA LYS A 107 2.37 -29.67 -17.93
C LYS A 107 1.35 -29.16 -18.96
N GLY A 108 0.27 -29.91 -19.22
CA GLY A 108 -0.82 -29.50 -20.11
C GLY A 108 -1.63 -28.32 -19.57
N VAL A 109 -1.85 -28.25 -18.25
CA VAL A 109 -2.56 -27.13 -17.61
C VAL A 109 -1.68 -25.88 -17.64
N THR A 110 -0.39 -26.00 -17.34
CA THR A 110 0.58 -24.89 -17.41
C THR A 110 0.76 -24.33 -18.82
N ALA A 111 0.59 -25.16 -19.85
CA ALA A 111 0.58 -24.70 -21.25
C ALA A 111 -0.71 -23.95 -21.62
N ALA A 112 -1.84 -24.27 -20.99
CA ALA A 112 -3.14 -23.61 -21.20
C ALA A 112 -3.33 -22.31 -20.40
N LEU A 113 -2.53 -22.09 -19.34
CA LEU A 113 -2.60 -20.89 -18.48
C LEU A 113 -2.58 -19.55 -19.26
N PRO A 114 -1.69 -19.34 -20.26
CA PRO A 114 -1.66 -18.09 -21.02
C PRO A 114 -2.94 -17.83 -21.82
N TRP A 115 -3.60 -18.88 -22.32
CA TRP A 115 -4.89 -18.76 -23.00
C TRP A 115 -5.98 -18.29 -22.05
N LEU A 116 -5.99 -18.84 -20.83
CA LEU A 116 -6.91 -18.39 -19.78
C LEU A 116 -6.63 -16.93 -19.38
N GLY A 117 -5.36 -16.52 -19.31
CA GLY A 117 -4.97 -15.12 -19.11
C GLY A 117 -5.47 -14.20 -20.24
N ALA A 118 -5.30 -14.61 -21.50
CA ALA A 118 -5.82 -13.86 -22.65
C ALA A 118 -7.35 -13.76 -22.64
N MET A 119 -8.06 -14.83 -22.27
CA MET A 119 -9.51 -14.81 -22.09
C MET A 119 -9.94 -13.83 -21.00
N VAL A 120 -9.22 -13.78 -19.88
CA VAL A 120 -9.48 -12.80 -18.80
C VAL A 120 -9.28 -11.37 -19.30
N ALA A 121 -8.19 -11.09 -20.03
CA ALA A 121 -7.95 -9.77 -20.61
C ALA A 121 -9.06 -9.37 -21.59
N LEU A 122 -9.47 -10.27 -22.49
CA LEU A 122 -10.56 -10.05 -23.43
C LEU A 122 -11.90 -9.84 -22.70
N GLY A 123 -12.15 -10.57 -21.61
CA GLY A 123 -13.32 -10.40 -20.77
C GLY A 123 -13.38 -9.01 -20.11
N VAL A 124 -12.25 -8.50 -19.63
CA VAL A 124 -12.17 -7.15 -19.04
C VAL A 124 -12.36 -6.06 -20.12
N LEU A 125 -11.79 -6.24 -21.31
CA LEU A 125 -12.01 -5.33 -22.43
C LEU A 125 -13.48 -5.34 -22.91
N GLY A 126 -14.09 -6.52 -22.97
CA GLY A 126 -15.52 -6.69 -23.22
C GLY A 126 -16.37 -6.00 -22.17
N TRP A 127 -16.03 -6.15 -20.88
CA TRP A 127 -16.73 -5.48 -19.80
C TRP A 127 -16.61 -3.95 -19.89
N ALA A 128 -15.40 -3.43 -20.11
CA ALA A 128 -15.17 -1.99 -20.26
C ALA A 128 -15.93 -1.40 -21.46
N SER A 129 -15.95 -2.11 -22.60
CA SER A 129 -16.70 -1.68 -23.78
C SER A 129 -18.22 -1.71 -23.56
N LEU A 130 -18.75 -2.74 -22.91
CA LEU A 130 -20.18 -2.80 -22.56
C LEU A 130 -20.62 -1.62 -21.67
N TRP A 131 -19.79 -1.22 -20.71
CA TRP A 131 -20.07 -0.07 -19.84
C TRP A 131 -19.85 1.27 -20.55
N PHE A 132 -18.99 1.30 -21.57
CA PHE A 132 -18.82 2.49 -22.40
C PHE A 132 -20.01 2.73 -23.32
N TYR A 133 -20.61 1.66 -23.85
CA TYR A 133 -21.77 1.72 -24.73
C TYR A 133 -23.13 1.63 -24.00
N SER A 134 -23.14 1.46 -22.68
CA SER A 134 -24.39 1.49 -21.92
C SER A 134 -24.98 2.89 -21.96
N GLY A 135 -26.30 3.02 -22.20
CA GLY A 135 -27.01 4.30 -22.19
C GLY A 135 -27.05 5.00 -20.82
N ASP A 136 -26.55 4.35 -19.78
CA ASP A 136 -26.48 4.88 -18.42
C ASP A 136 -25.22 5.70 -18.20
N ALA A 137 -25.37 7.02 -18.04
CA ALA A 137 -24.29 7.95 -17.70
C ALA A 137 -23.33 7.46 -16.58
N PRO A 138 -23.79 6.92 -15.43
CA PRO A 138 -22.88 6.49 -14.36
C PRO A 138 -22.01 5.28 -14.72
N LEU A 139 -22.45 4.42 -15.65
CA LEU A 139 -21.67 3.26 -16.10
C LEU A 139 -20.55 3.71 -17.06
N VAL A 140 -20.84 4.67 -17.94
CA VAL A 140 -19.88 5.26 -18.87
C VAL A 140 -18.70 5.91 -18.13
N TYR A 141 -18.96 6.67 -17.06
CA TYR A 141 -17.90 7.27 -16.24
C TYR A 141 -17.04 6.22 -15.50
N ARG A 142 -17.57 5.02 -15.24
CA ARG A 142 -16.83 3.94 -14.54
C ARG A 142 -16.04 3.05 -15.49
N ALA A 143 -16.38 3.01 -16.78
CA ALA A 143 -15.66 2.26 -17.80
C ALA A 143 -14.13 2.54 -17.84
N PRO A 144 -13.64 3.80 -17.78
CA PRO A 144 -12.19 4.04 -17.74
C PRO A 144 -11.52 3.52 -16.45
N ILE A 145 -12.24 3.47 -15.33
CA ILE A 145 -11.73 2.90 -14.07
C ILE A 145 -11.48 1.39 -14.22
N VAL A 146 -12.30 0.70 -15.02
CA VAL A 146 -12.14 -0.72 -15.36
C VAL A 146 -10.78 -0.96 -16.01
N LEU A 147 -10.48 -0.19 -17.05
CA LEU A 147 -9.21 -0.29 -17.78
C LEU A 147 -8.02 0.15 -16.93
N ALA A 148 -8.14 1.26 -16.20
CA ALA A 148 -7.07 1.79 -15.36
C ALA A 148 -6.71 0.82 -14.21
N GLY A 149 -7.70 0.28 -13.51
CA GLY A 149 -7.47 -0.67 -12.41
C GLY A 149 -6.80 -1.97 -12.89
N PHE A 150 -7.23 -2.49 -14.04
CA PHE A 150 -6.61 -3.66 -14.67
C PHE A 150 -5.18 -3.40 -15.09
N ALA A 151 -4.92 -2.26 -15.77
CA ALA A 151 -3.58 -1.87 -16.20
C ALA A 151 -2.63 -1.68 -15.02
N ILE A 152 -3.09 -1.02 -13.94
CA ILE A 152 -2.30 -0.86 -12.71
C ILE A 152 -1.96 -2.22 -12.12
N GLY A 153 -2.93 -3.13 -11.98
CA GLY A 153 -2.68 -4.49 -11.48
C GLY A 153 -1.66 -5.27 -12.32
N PHE A 154 -1.78 -5.18 -13.64
CA PHE A 154 -0.86 -5.82 -14.58
C PHE A 154 0.57 -5.28 -14.43
N VAL A 155 0.74 -3.96 -14.38
CA VAL A 155 2.03 -3.30 -14.22
C VAL A 155 2.63 -3.57 -12.84
N MET A 156 1.82 -3.54 -11.78
CA MET A 156 2.27 -3.82 -10.40
C MET A 156 2.78 -5.25 -10.23
N HIS A 157 2.12 -6.23 -10.86
CA HIS A 157 2.60 -7.61 -10.89
C HIS A 157 3.96 -7.70 -11.59
N ARG A 158 4.11 -7.06 -12.76
CA ARG A 158 5.36 -7.12 -13.54
C ARG A 158 6.53 -6.40 -12.87
N SER A 159 6.26 -5.27 -12.22
CA SER A 159 7.25 -4.49 -11.47
C SER A 159 7.55 -5.06 -10.08
N ARG A 160 6.76 -6.05 -9.61
CA ARG A 160 6.81 -6.59 -8.24
C ARG A 160 6.82 -5.49 -7.17
N LEU A 161 6.11 -4.38 -7.43
CA LEU A 161 6.10 -3.21 -6.55
C LEU A 161 5.45 -3.57 -5.21
N CYS A 162 6.21 -3.42 -4.13
CA CYS A 162 5.75 -3.69 -2.77
C CYS A 162 6.37 -2.70 -1.79
N PHE A 163 5.55 -1.79 -1.26
CA PHE A 163 5.99 -0.82 -0.26
C PHE A 163 6.51 -1.50 1.01
N ALA A 164 5.98 -2.66 1.41
CA ALA A 164 6.50 -3.38 2.57
C ALA A 164 7.98 -3.75 2.41
N ARG A 165 8.43 -4.12 1.20
CA ARG A 165 9.87 -4.36 0.94
C ARG A 165 10.67 -3.08 1.08
N ALA A 166 10.19 -1.96 0.55
CA ALA A 166 10.89 -0.67 0.65
C ALA A 166 11.13 -0.19 2.09
N PHE A 167 10.30 -0.60 3.06
CA PHE A 167 10.46 -0.23 4.47
C PHE A 167 11.11 -1.32 5.33
N ARG A 168 10.88 -2.60 5.02
CA ARG A 168 11.39 -3.73 5.80
C ARG A 168 12.80 -4.13 5.38
N GLU A 169 13.06 -4.23 4.09
CA GLU A 169 14.28 -4.84 3.53
C GLU A 169 15.58 -4.21 4.03
N PRO A 170 15.68 -2.85 4.16
CA PRO A 170 16.88 -2.24 4.71
C PRO A 170 17.24 -2.75 6.11
N PHE A 171 16.26 -3.12 6.94
CA PHE A 171 16.52 -3.63 8.30
C PHE A 171 16.75 -5.15 8.34
N VAL A 172 16.33 -5.87 7.31
CA VAL A 172 16.45 -7.33 7.26
C VAL A 172 17.72 -7.73 6.54
N THR A 173 17.80 -7.49 5.23
CA THR A 173 18.91 -7.95 4.39
C THR A 173 19.94 -6.86 4.11
N GLY A 174 19.65 -5.61 4.52
CA GLY A 174 20.48 -4.46 4.16
C GLY A 174 20.25 -3.96 2.73
N GLU A 175 19.49 -4.69 1.90
CA GLU A 175 19.20 -4.30 0.52
C GLU A 175 18.25 -3.08 0.47
N GLY A 176 18.64 -2.05 -0.28
CA GLY A 176 17.91 -0.80 -0.42
C GLY A 176 17.26 -0.60 -1.78
N GLU A 177 17.27 -1.58 -2.70
CA GLU A 177 16.83 -1.40 -4.09
C GLU A 177 15.38 -0.88 -4.20
N MET A 178 14.45 -1.52 -3.49
CA MET A 178 13.05 -1.11 -3.51
C MET A 178 12.82 0.24 -2.82
N SER A 179 13.61 0.56 -1.78
CA SER A 179 13.57 1.87 -1.12
C SER A 179 14.03 2.97 -2.08
N LYS A 180 15.14 2.74 -2.80
CA LYS A 180 15.65 3.64 -3.84
C LYS A 180 14.63 3.86 -4.97
N ALA A 181 13.93 2.80 -5.39
CA ALA A 181 12.87 2.90 -6.39
C ALA A 181 11.69 3.77 -5.92
N VAL A 182 11.25 3.64 -4.66
CA VAL A 182 10.19 4.49 -4.08
C VAL A 182 10.66 5.95 -3.95
N ILE A 183 11.91 6.17 -3.51
CA ILE A 183 12.51 7.50 -3.43
C ILE A 183 12.53 8.17 -4.80
N LEU A 184 12.97 7.45 -5.85
CA LEU A 184 12.98 7.96 -7.22
C LEU A 184 11.57 8.28 -7.72
N ALA A 185 10.59 7.41 -7.44
CA ALA A 185 9.19 7.66 -7.80
C ALA A 185 8.64 8.93 -7.13
N LEU A 186 8.97 9.17 -5.86
CA LEU A 186 8.58 10.38 -5.14
C LEU A 186 9.34 11.62 -5.65
N ALA A 187 10.64 11.49 -5.95
CA ALA A 187 11.47 12.57 -6.47
C ALA A 187 10.98 13.08 -7.83
N ILE A 188 10.47 12.18 -8.67
CA ILE A 188 9.86 12.55 -9.98
C ILE A 188 8.42 13.02 -9.79
N GLY A 189 7.65 12.35 -8.92
CA GLY A 189 6.23 12.64 -8.74
C GLY A 189 5.96 13.98 -8.06
N LEU A 190 6.79 14.40 -7.10
CA LEU A 190 6.63 15.66 -6.35
C LEU A 190 6.63 16.91 -7.26
N PRO A 191 7.64 17.13 -8.13
CA PRO A 191 7.62 18.24 -9.08
C PRO A 191 6.44 18.19 -10.06
N ILE A 192 6.09 17.00 -10.56
CA ILE A 192 4.97 16.84 -11.49
C ILE A 192 3.66 17.21 -10.81
N ALA A 193 3.43 16.73 -9.60
CA ALA A 193 2.26 17.06 -8.80
C ALA A 193 2.21 18.57 -8.50
N ALA A 194 3.33 19.19 -8.11
CA ALA A 194 3.43 20.63 -7.90
C ALA A 194 3.01 21.44 -9.13
N LEU A 195 3.44 21.05 -10.34
CA LEU A 195 3.04 21.69 -11.59
C LEU A 195 1.54 21.53 -11.89
N LEU A 196 0.96 20.37 -11.58
CA LEU A 196 -0.48 20.12 -11.75
C LEU A 196 -1.33 20.96 -10.80
N PHE A 197 -0.90 21.13 -9.54
CA PHE A 197 -1.59 21.97 -8.56
C PHE A 197 -1.48 23.46 -8.90
N GLN A 198 -0.34 23.93 -9.41
CA GLN A 198 -0.20 25.31 -9.88
C GLN A 198 -1.16 25.62 -11.04
N LYS A 199 -1.44 24.64 -11.90
CA LYS A 199 -2.41 24.76 -12.98
C LYS A 199 -3.87 24.59 -12.55
N LYS A 200 -4.15 24.40 -11.25
CA LYS A 200 -5.48 24.18 -10.66
C LYS A 200 -6.29 23.07 -11.34
N VAL A 201 -5.60 22.04 -11.84
CA VAL A 201 -6.25 20.90 -12.51
C VAL A 201 -6.82 19.92 -11.48
N ILE A 202 -6.25 19.87 -10.28
CA ILE A 202 -6.59 18.93 -9.20
C ILE A 202 -6.60 19.69 -7.87
N ASP A 203 -7.60 19.42 -7.02
CA ASP A 203 -7.64 19.96 -5.66
C ASP A 203 -6.64 19.23 -4.76
N PRO A 204 -5.70 19.94 -4.10
CA PRO A 204 -4.68 19.31 -3.26
C PRO A 204 -5.27 18.53 -2.08
N TYR A 205 -6.38 19.02 -1.51
CA TYR A 205 -7.03 18.50 -0.31
C TYR A 205 -7.76 17.16 -0.50
N MET A 206 -8.11 16.79 -1.74
CA MET A 206 -8.80 15.52 -2.05
C MET A 206 -8.05 14.27 -1.53
N ALA A 207 -6.75 14.40 -1.34
CA ALA A 207 -5.82 13.31 -1.16
C ALA A 207 -4.98 13.43 0.13
N ILE A 208 -5.30 14.44 0.96
CA ILE A 208 -4.61 14.72 2.22
C ILE A 208 -5.45 14.19 3.38
N PRO A 209 -5.01 13.14 4.09
CA PRO A 209 -5.72 12.65 5.26
C PRO A 209 -5.65 13.67 6.40
N ALA A 210 -6.77 13.89 7.09
CA ALA A 210 -6.91 14.80 8.23
C ALA A 210 -6.33 14.26 9.55
N THR A 211 -5.20 13.55 9.49
CA THR A 211 -4.64 12.75 10.61
C THR A 211 -3.21 13.15 10.97
N PHE A 212 -2.76 14.34 10.55
CA PHE A 212 -1.38 14.78 10.75
C PHE A 212 -0.97 14.74 12.23
N TRP A 213 0.26 14.28 12.48
CA TRP A 213 0.88 14.01 13.78
C TRP A 213 0.55 12.64 14.36
N ILE A 214 -0.35 12.55 15.35
CA ILE A 214 -0.57 11.33 16.15
C ILE A 214 -1.23 10.24 15.32
N GLY A 215 -2.24 10.58 14.52
CA GLY A 215 -2.95 9.61 13.67
C GLY A 215 -2.03 8.98 12.63
N SER A 216 -1.29 9.79 11.87
CA SER A 216 -0.38 9.33 10.83
C SER A 216 0.85 8.60 11.40
N LEU A 217 1.47 9.11 12.47
CA LEU A 217 2.65 8.47 13.08
C LEU A 217 2.27 7.16 13.79
N GLY A 218 1.25 7.20 14.65
CA GLY A 218 0.77 6.03 15.38
C GLY A 218 0.15 4.98 14.46
N GLY A 219 -0.61 5.42 13.45
CA GLY A 219 -1.20 4.53 12.45
C GLY A 219 -0.14 3.91 11.55
N GLY A 220 0.87 4.69 11.15
CA GLY A 220 2.05 4.20 10.44
C GLY A 220 2.83 3.16 11.24
N LEU A 221 3.00 3.36 12.55
CA LEU A 221 3.67 2.41 13.45
C LEU A 221 2.93 1.06 13.51
N ILE A 222 1.62 1.08 13.81
CA ILE A 222 0.80 -0.13 13.91
C ILE A 222 0.72 -0.83 12.54
N PHE A 223 0.52 -0.07 11.46
CA PHE A 223 0.53 -0.60 10.10
C PHE A 223 1.87 -1.23 9.74
N GLY A 224 2.98 -0.59 10.12
CA GLY A 224 4.34 -1.04 9.87
C GLY A 224 4.64 -2.38 10.54
N ILE A 225 4.17 -2.58 11.77
CA ILE A 225 4.24 -3.88 12.45
C ILE A 225 3.39 -4.92 11.69
N GLY A 226 2.15 -4.55 11.35
CA GLY A 226 1.21 -5.42 10.65
C GLY A 226 1.72 -5.92 9.29
N MET A 227 2.35 -5.05 8.49
CA MET A 227 2.88 -5.43 7.17
C MET A 227 4.03 -6.44 7.25
N VAL A 228 4.80 -6.44 8.35
CA VAL A 228 5.89 -7.42 8.57
C VAL A 228 5.31 -8.80 8.85
N PHE A 229 4.31 -8.90 9.74
CA PHE A 229 3.62 -10.16 10.07
C PHE A 229 2.81 -10.71 8.89
N ALA A 230 2.10 -9.85 8.17
CA ALA A 230 1.37 -10.23 6.97
C ALA A 230 2.29 -10.69 5.83
N GLY A 231 3.52 -10.16 5.76
CA GLY A 231 4.47 -10.43 4.68
C GLY A 231 4.18 -9.63 3.41
N GLY A 232 3.46 -8.51 3.52
CA GLY A 232 3.07 -7.65 2.40
C GLY A 232 2.39 -6.36 2.87
N CYS A 233 2.42 -5.32 2.01
CA CYS A 233 1.58 -4.12 2.20
C CYS A 233 0.22 -4.32 1.52
N ALA A 234 -0.72 -3.39 1.65
CA ALA A 234 -2.07 -3.54 1.07
C ALA A 234 -2.03 -3.81 -0.45
N SER A 235 -1.37 -2.95 -1.23
CA SER A 235 -1.26 -3.13 -2.68
C SER A 235 -0.40 -4.33 -3.06
N GLY A 236 0.67 -4.60 -2.31
CA GLY A 236 1.52 -5.80 -2.46
C GLY A 236 0.76 -7.10 -2.25
N SER A 237 -0.16 -7.12 -1.29
CA SER A 237 -0.98 -8.28 -0.95
C SER A 237 -2.04 -8.55 -2.00
N LEU A 238 -2.63 -7.50 -2.61
CA LEU A 238 -3.62 -7.64 -3.67
C LEU A 238 -3.05 -8.27 -4.95
N TRP A 239 -1.87 -7.85 -5.43
CA TRP A 239 -1.34 -8.45 -6.66
C TRP A 239 -0.78 -9.86 -6.44
N ARG A 240 -0.17 -10.14 -5.27
CA ARG A 240 0.27 -11.51 -4.88
C ARG A 240 -0.89 -12.44 -4.57
N MET A 241 -2.05 -11.92 -4.17
CA MET A 241 -3.30 -12.67 -4.12
C MET A 241 -3.62 -13.25 -5.51
N GLY A 242 -3.39 -12.46 -6.56
CA GLY A 242 -3.50 -12.86 -7.96
C GLY A 242 -2.47 -13.89 -8.43
N GLU A 243 -1.29 -13.98 -7.80
CA GLU A 243 -0.32 -15.08 -8.06
C GLU A 243 -0.78 -16.41 -7.42
N GLY A 244 -1.67 -16.38 -6.43
CA GLY A 244 -2.18 -17.57 -5.72
C GLY A 244 -1.70 -17.73 -4.28
N HIS A 245 -1.10 -16.69 -3.67
CA HIS A 245 -0.60 -16.76 -2.29
C HIS A 245 -1.71 -16.75 -1.23
N VAL A 246 -2.12 -17.92 -0.74
CA VAL A 246 -3.27 -18.07 0.18
C VAL A 246 -3.07 -17.32 1.51
N LYS A 247 -1.82 -17.16 1.98
CA LYS A 247 -1.51 -16.34 3.16
C LYS A 247 -2.09 -14.91 3.03
N LEU A 248 -1.94 -14.32 1.85
CA LEU A 248 -2.31 -12.92 1.60
C LEU A 248 -3.80 -12.75 1.33
N TRP A 249 -4.50 -13.81 0.90
CA TRP A 249 -5.97 -13.85 0.89
C TRP A 249 -6.51 -13.64 2.31
N VAL A 250 -5.97 -14.39 3.28
CA VAL A 250 -6.38 -14.26 4.68
C VAL A 250 -6.01 -12.90 5.25
N ALA A 251 -4.78 -12.42 5.04
CA ALA A 251 -4.37 -11.10 5.51
C ALA A 251 -5.27 -9.98 4.96
N MET A 252 -5.64 -10.04 3.69
CA MET A 252 -6.50 -9.02 3.05
C MET A 252 -7.94 -9.06 3.54
N PHE A 253 -8.49 -10.24 3.83
CA PHE A 253 -9.81 -10.36 4.44
C PHE A 253 -9.85 -9.67 5.80
N PHE A 254 -8.89 -9.99 6.67
CA PHE A 254 -8.81 -9.38 8.00
C PHE A 254 -8.45 -7.90 7.94
N PHE A 255 -7.64 -7.47 6.98
CA PHE A 255 -7.36 -6.05 6.71
C PHE A 255 -8.63 -5.27 6.36
N ALA A 256 -9.46 -5.80 5.45
CA ALA A 256 -10.71 -5.16 5.06
C ALA A 256 -11.71 -5.13 6.22
N TRP A 257 -11.83 -6.24 6.94
CA TRP A 257 -12.76 -6.36 8.07
C TRP A 257 -12.36 -5.48 9.25
N SER A 258 -11.10 -5.55 9.69
CA SER A 258 -10.62 -4.73 10.81
C SER A 258 -10.56 -3.26 10.44
N GLY A 259 -10.19 -2.92 9.19
CA GLY A 259 -10.21 -1.54 8.70
C GLY A 259 -11.61 -0.95 8.73
N SER A 260 -12.61 -1.67 8.19
CA SER A 260 -14.01 -1.21 8.23
C SER A 260 -14.53 -1.06 9.65
N THR A 261 -14.24 -2.03 10.52
CA THR A 261 -14.69 -2.02 11.92
C THR A 261 -14.01 -0.91 12.73
N ALA A 262 -12.69 -0.74 12.57
CA ALA A 262 -11.90 0.27 13.25
C ALA A 262 -12.27 1.68 12.79
N SER A 263 -12.47 1.91 11.48
CA SER A 263 -12.96 3.19 10.97
C SER A 263 -14.33 3.53 11.53
N ALA A 264 -15.25 2.57 11.61
CA ALA A 264 -16.57 2.79 12.20
C ALA A 264 -16.48 3.09 13.72
N LEU A 265 -15.63 2.37 14.44
CA LEU A 265 -15.41 2.56 15.87
C LEU A 265 -14.76 3.93 16.17
N PHE A 266 -13.71 4.29 15.45
CA PHE A 266 -13.04 5.58 15.61
C PHE A 266 -13.94 6.75 15.23
N LYS A 267 -14.86 6.56 14.28
CA LYS A 267 -15.88 7.56 13.96
C LYS A 267 -16.86 7.74 15.12
N LYS A 268 -17.35 6.64 15.71
CA LYS A 268 -18.24 6.68 16.88
C LYS A 268 -17.58 7.26 18.13
N LEU A 269 -16.29 7.03 18.32
CA LEU A 269 -15.51 7.58 19.44
C LEU A 269 -15.12 9.05 19.25
N GLY A 270 -15.50 9.68 18.13
CA GLY A 270 -15.13 11.06 17.82
C GLY A 270 -13.64 11.28 17.54
N LEU A 271 -12.88 10.21 17.26
CA LEU A 271 -11.44 10.29 16.99
C LEU A 271 -11.15 10.68 15.54
N THR A 272 -11.98 10.20 14.60
CA THR A 272 -11.90 10.48 13.15
C THR A 272 -13.11 11.23 12.61
N ALA A 273 -14.03 11.64 13.48
CA ALA A 273 -15.13 12.52 13.10
C ALA A 273 -14.53 13.90 12.73
N ILE A 274 -14.92 14.41 11.57
CA ILE A 274 -14.61 15.78 11.15
C ILE A 274 -15.42 16.70 12.07
N ASP A 275 -14.76 17.61 12.78
CA ASP A 275 -15.47 18.61 13.59
C ASP A 275 -16.28 19.52 12.66
N GLU A 276 -17.61 19.39 12.69
CA GLU A 276 -18.56 20.22 11.91
C GLU A 276 -18.58 21.68 12.39
N ASP A 277 -17.99 21.99 13.55
CA ASP A 277 -17.89 23.34 14.13
C ASP A 277 -16.72 24.18 13.57
N ASN A 278 -15.95 23.63 12.62
CA ASN A 278 -14.79 24.32 12.06
C ASN A 278 -15.22 25.28 10.93
N VAL A 279 -15.12 26.59 11.18
CA VAL A 279 -15.42 27.66 10.20
C VAL A 279 -14.27 27.87 9.19
N ASP A 280 -13.19 27.08 9.33
CA ASP A 280 -11.99 27.14 8.50
C ASP A 280 -12.06 26.20 7.29
N ALA A 281 -11.37 26.53 6.20
CA ALA A 281 -11.32 25.76 4.95
C ALA A 281 -10.64 24.37 5.05
N PHE A 282 -10.31 23.88 6.25
CA PHE A 282 -9.53 22.68 6.50
C PHE A 282 -10.22 21.72 7.47
N GLU A 283 -10.26 20.44 7.13
CA GLU A 283 -10.83 19.41 8.01
C GLU A 283 -9.88 19.12 9.19
N ARG A 284 -10.42 19.15 10.41
CA ARG A 284 -9.73 18.81 11.66
C ARG A 284 -10.42 17.62 12.32
N THR A 285 -9.62 16.69 12.83
CA THR A 285 -10.07 15.57 13.66
C THR A 285 -9.30 15.60 14.99
N ARG A 286 -9.76 14.86 16.01
CA ARG A 286 -8.98 14.72 17.26
C ARG A 286 -7.62 14.04 17.09
N LEU A 287 -7.42 13.34 15.97
CA LEU A 287 -6.17 12.66 15.62
C LEU A 287 -5.18 13.54 14.85
N GLY A 288 -5.62 14.70 14.34
CA GLY A 288 -4.79 15.61 13.57
C GLY A 288 -5.57 16.62 12.72
N PHE A 289 -4.88 17.32 11.83
CA PHE A 289 -5.48 18.26 10.88
C PHE A 289 -5.01 17.98 9.46
N GLN A 290 -5.78 18.39 8.45
CA GLN A 290 -5.29 18.39 7.07
C GLN A 290 -4.19 19.42 6.92
N ALA A 291 -2.95 18.95 6.80
CA ALA A 291 -1.78 19.80 6.64
C ALA A 291 -1.30 19.77 5.18
N PHE A 292 -1.11 20.96 4.60
CA PHE A 292 -0.62 21.15 3.23
C PHE A 292 0.60 22.09 3.28
N MET A 293 1.81 21.56 3.04
CA MET A 293 3.06 22.33 3.22
C MET A 293 3.13 23.63 2.40
N PRO A 294 2.66 23.69 1.12
CA PRO A 294 2.75 24.90 0.33
C PRO A 294 2.00 26.10 0.92
N GLU A 295 0.87 25.86 1.58
CA GLU A 295 0.13 26.92 2.26
C GLU A 295 0.71 27.24 3.63
N MET A 296 1.24 26.25 4.36
CA MET A 296 1.92 26.48 5.63
C MET A 296 3.17 27.35 5.51
N TRP A 297 3.90 27.26 4.39
CA TRP A 297 5.14 28.01 4.17
C TRP A 297 5.02 29.11 3.12
N SER A 298 3.81 29.36 2.60
CA SER A 298 3.50 30.32 1.53
C SER A 298 4.40 30.25 0.28
N SER A 299 5.12 29.13 0.09
CA SER A 299 6.11 28.93 -0.97
C SER A 299 6.22 27.46 -1.38
N TRP A 300 6.02 27.23 -2.68
CA TRP A 300 6.30 25.93 -3.33
C TRP A 300 7.78 25.59 -3.34
N GLY A 301 8.66 26.60 -3.43
CA GLY A 301 10.11 26.40 -3.46
C GLY A 301 10.61 25.77 -2.17
N LEU A 302 10.20 26.30 -1.02
CA LEU A 302 10.55 25.73 0.29
C LEU A 302 9.98 24.32 0.46
N THR A 303 8.75 24.09 0.02
CA THR A 303 8.10 22.79 0.10
C THR A 303 8.86 21.70 -0.66
N LEU A 304 9.29 22.01 -1.89
CA LEU A 304 10.08 21.09 -2.70
C LEU A 304 11.50 20.92 -2.16
N LEU A 305 12.11 21.98 -1.62
CA LEU A 305 13.44 21.89 -1.01
C LEU A 305 13.45 21.01 0.22
N VAL A 306 12.49 21.16 1.14
CA VAL A 306 12.43 20.31 2.34
C VAL A 306 12.06 18.88 1.97
N SER A 307 11.08 18.68 1.10
CA SER A 307 10.71 17.32 0.66
C SER A 307 11.85 16.63 -0.08
N GLY A 308 12.57 17.35 -0.95
CA GLY A 308 13.78 16.88 -1.62
C GLY A 308 14.92 16.59 -0.65
N GLY A 309 15.12 17.44 0.36
CA GLY A 309 16.09 17.23 1.44
C GLY A 309 15.79 15.96 2.25
N LEU A 310 14.53 15.72 2.59
CA LEU A 310 14.10 14.49 3.27
C LEU A 310 14.30 13.25 2.39
N LEU A 311 14.02 13.32 1.09
CA LEU A 311 14.29 12.22 0.15
C LEU A 311 15.80 11.93 0.03
N LEU A 312 16.63 12.97 -0.04
CA LEU A 312 18.09 12.83 -0.08
C LEU A 312 18.64 12.24 1.22
N LEU A 313 18.12 12.68 2.37
CA LEU A 313 18.46 12.11 3.66
C LEU A 313 18.09 10.63 3.72
N TRP A 314 16.88 10.28 3.29
CA TRP A 314 16.44 8.88 3.25
C TRP A 314 17.33 8.06 2.32
N TYR A 315 17.66 8.57 1.13
CA TYR A 315 18.57 7.91 0.20
C TYR A 315 19.95 7.71 0.79
N ALA A 316 20.51 8.73 1.44
CA ALA A 316 21.81 8.65 2.09
C ALA A 316 21.82 7.62 3.22
N LEU A 317 20.77 7.54 4.04
CA LEU A 317 20.64 6.54 5.10
C LEU A 317 20.56 5.11 4.52
N VAL A 318 19.75 4.91 3.47
CA VAL A 318 19.64 3.60 2.80
C VAL A 318 20.97 3.21 2.19
N ARG A 319 21.66 4.14 1.51
CA ARG A 319 22.94 3.87 0.87
C ARG A 319 24.05 3.60 1.89
N TYR A 320 24.06 4.35 2.99
CA TYR A 320 24.98 4.13 4.11
C TYR A 320 24.77 2.75 4.71
N ASN A 321 23.51 2.34 4.87
CA ASN A 321 23.19 1.01 5.36
C ASN A 321 23.64 -0.10 4.41
N GLU A 322 23.41 0.04 3.11
CA GLU A 322 23.88 -0.93 2.10
C GLU A 322 25.40 -1.15 2.16
N SER A 323 26.16 -0.12 2.51
CA SER A 323 27.63 -0.21 2.57
C SER A 323 28.19 -0.64 3.92
N THR A 324 27.44 -0.45 5.01
CA THR A 324 27.93 -0.66 6.37
C THR A 324 27.21 -1.76 7.13
N GLU A 325 26.04 -2.19 6.65
CA GLU A 325 25.13 -3.15 7.29
C GLU A 325 24.80 -2.80 8.75
N LYS A 326 24.99 -1.54 9.19
CA LYS A 326 24.84 -1.18 10.60
C LYS A 326 23.42 -1.15 11.12
N PHE A 327 22.43 -0.99 10.23
CA PHE A 327 21.01 -1.02 10.59
C PHE A 327 20.35 -2.37 10.29
N THR A 328 21.09 -3.38 9.85
CA THR A 328 20.54 -4.74 9.80
C THR A 328 20.35 -5.23 11.24
N LEU A 329 19.22 -5.89 11.48
CA LEU A 329 18.81 -6.35 12.81
C LEU A 329 19.02 -7.86 12.98
N MET A 330 19.93 -8.44 12.17
CA MET A 330 20.39 -9.83 12.27
C MET A 330 21.74 -9.92 12.98
#